data_AF-A0A9X8MHN8-F1
#
_entry.id   AF-A0A9X8MHN8-F1
#
_cell.length_a   1.000
_cell.length_b   1.000
_cell.length_c   1.000
_cell.angle_alpha   90.00
_cell.angle_beta   90.00
_cell.angle_gamma   90.00
#
_symmetry.space_group_name_H-M   'P 1'
#
loop_
_entity.id
_entity.type
_entity.pdbx_description
1 polymer ?
#
loop_
_entity_poly.entity_id
_entity_poly.type
_entity_poly.pdbx_seq_one_letter_code
_entity_poly.pdbx_strand_id
1 'polypeptide(L)'
;MCGPAAILPALAVGSGVLGAVNSIGQANAAAATAKRQAGYLNTQAAQTIEQGGYQSDQALTQGQHVIGAQRAAYGGGNIDVNSGSALRVQESAQTLSEEDAQNIRLNAARQAWGYQTQAKEVVNQAKQQKKSAAMSAVGSLLTAGAGAYSLYGSLGSAGSGLSLQGQKTALTKNAAFVRNM
;
A
#
# COMPACT_ATOMS: atom_id res chain seq x y z
N MET A 1 16.36 -21.29 -2.89
CA MET A 1 15.39 -21.40 -4.00
C MET A 1 14.02 -21.72 -3.42
N CYS A 2 13.11 -20.73 -3.37
CA CYS A 2 11.68 -20.90 -3.11
C CYS A 2 11.01 -19.75 -3.89
N GLY A 3 10.39 -20.10 -5.01
CA GLY A 3 10.24 -19.20 -6.17
C GLY A 3 9.19 -18.09 -5.99
N PRO A 4 9.35 -16.95 -6.69
CA PRO A 4 8.42 -15.83 -6.65
C PRO A 4 7.19 -16.03 -7.57
N ALA A 5 6.73 -17.26 -7.81
CA ALA A 5 5.77 -17.57 -8.88
C ALA A 5 4.34 -17.89 -8.41
N ALA A 6 3.90 -17.41 -7.24
CA ALA A 6 2.59 -17.80 -6.70
C ALA A 6 1.72 -16.69 -6.08
N ILE A 7 1.98 -15.39 -6.34
CA ILE A 7 1.16 -14.29 -5.79
C ILE A 7 0.53 -13.40 -6.89
N LEU A 8 0.35 -13.94 -8.09
CA LEU A 8 -0.46 -13.29 -9.12
C LEU A 8 -1.55 -14.26 -9.56
N PRO A 9 -2.80 -14.12 -9.07
CA PRO A 9 -3.91 -14.74 -9.75
C PRO A 9 -4.04 -13.99 -11.08
N ALA A 10 -3.55 -14.64 -12.14
CA ALA A 10 -3.79 -14.23 -13.51
C ALA A 10 -5.31 -14.09 -13.69
N LEU A 11 -5.76 -12.86 -13.94
CA LEU A 11 -7.11 -12.56 -14.38
C LEU A 11 -7.35 -13.28 -15.71
N ALA A 12 -7.95 -14.46 -15.64
CA ALA A 12 -8.53 -15.13 -16.79
C ALA A 12 -9.79 -14.34 -17.23
N VAL A 13 -9.56 -13.33 -18.06
CA VAL A 13 -10.62 -12.68 -18.86
C VAL A 13 -11.00 -13.67 -19.95
N GLY A 14 -11.94 -14.57 -19.66
CA GLY A 14 -12.29 -15.63 -20.62
C GLY A 14 -13.43 -16.54 -20.19
N SER A 15 -14.60 -15.97 -19.86
CA SER A 15 -15.97 -16.55 -19.99
C SER A 15 -16.95 -15.73 -19.12
N GLY A 16 -17.65 -14.81 -19.76
CA GLY A 16 -18.24 -13.60 -19.19
C GLY A 16 -19.43 -13.71 -18.22
N VAL A 17 -19.62 -14.79 -17.45
CA VAL A 17 -20.74 -14.85 -16.48
C VAL A 17 -20.37 -15.44 -15.12
N LEU A 18 -19.38 -16.35 -15.03
CA LEU A 18 -19.04 -17.04 -13.77
C LEU A 18 -17.92 -16.37 -12.96
N GLY A 19 -17.13 -15.46 -13.55
CA GLY A 19 -16.02 -14.77 -12.86
C GLY A 19 -16.42 -13.56 -12.00
N ALA A 20 -17.61 -12.99 -12.20
CA ALA A 20 -18.03 -11.75 -11.54
C ALA A 20 -18.47 -11.94 -10.07
N VAL A 21 -18.95 -13.14 -9.71
CA VAL A 21 -19.40 -13.44 -8.34
C VAL A 21 -18.23 -13.80 -7.41
N ASN A 22 -17.21 -14.48 -7.93
CA ASN A 22 -16.00 -14.81 -7.16
C ASN A 22 -15.09 -13.59 -6.90
N SER A 23 -15.15 -12.57 -7.75
CA SER A 23 -14.30 -11.36 -7.61
C SER A 23 -14.70 -10.49 -6.41
N ILE A 24 -15.99 -10.46 -6.03
CA ILE A 24 -16.48 -9.70 -4.86
C ILE A 24 -16.04 -10.37 -3.56
N GLY A 25 -16.11 -11.71 -3.49
CA GLY A 25 -15.63 -12.48 -2.34
C GLY A 25 -14.13 -12.27 -2.10
N GLN A 26 -13.32 -12.32 -3.17
CA GLN A 26 -11.89 -12.02 -3.10
C GLN A 26 -11.61 -10.57 -2.70
N ALA A 27 -12.34 -9.59 -3.25
CA ALA A 27 -12.16 -8.18 -2.88
C ALA A 27 -12.52 -7.90 -1.41
N ASN A 28 -13.50 -8.61 -0.86
CA ASN A 28 -13.82 -8.55 0.57
C ASN A 28 -12.72 -9.14 1.45
N ALA A 29 -12.17 -10.30 1.07
CA ALA A 29 -11.04 -10.90 1.77
C ALA A 29 -9.79 -10.01 1.72
N ALA A 30 -9.47 -9.42 0.55
CA ALA A 30 -8.38 -8.48 0.36
C ALA A 30 -8.56 -7.20 1.20
N ALA A 31 -9.80 -6.69 1.33
CA ALA A 31 -10.06 -5.55 2.20
C ALA A 31 -9.93 -5.90 3.69
N ALA A 32 -10.26 -7.13 4.09
CA ALA A 32 -10.09 -7.58 5.47
C ALA A 32 -8.61 -7.75 5.83
N THR A 33 -7.78 -8.27 4.92
CA THR A 33 -6.32 -8.34 5.13
C THR A 33 -5.69 -6.95 5.15
N ALA A 34 -6.09 -6.06 4.22
CA ALA A 34 -5.65 -4.67 4.20
C ALA A 34 -5.95 -3.92 5.51
N LYS A 35 -7.15 -4.10 6.08
CA LYS A 35 -7.50 -3.53 7.39
C LYS A 35 -6.62 -4.05 8.52
N ARG A 36 -6.33 -5.36 8.54
CA ARG A 36 -5.41 -5.96 9.53
C ARG A 36 -4.01 -5.38 9.42
N GLN A 37 -3.49 -5.27 8.19
CA GLN A 37 -2.18 -4.68 7.93
C GLN A 37 -2.13 -3.20 8.33
N ALA A 38 -3.18 -2.43 8.03
CA ALA A 38 -3.30 -1.05 8.49
C ALA A 38 -3.35 -0.94 10.02
N GLY A 39 -4.01 -1.89 10.71
CA GLY A 39 -3.97 -1.99 12.17
C GLY A 39 -2.55 -2.15 12.70
N TYR A 40 -1.79 -3.09 12.14
CA TYR A 40 -0.39 -3.33 12.52
C TYR A 40 0.51 -2.10 12.27
N LEU A 41 0.32 -1.39 11.15
CA LEU A 41 1.05 -0.16 10.86
C LEU A 41 0.71 0.95 11.86
N ASN A 42 -0.54 1.08 12.28
CA ASN A 42 -0.92 2.06 13.31
C ASN A 42 -0.34 1.70 14.68
N THR A 43 -0.28 0.42 15.04
CA THR A 43 0.39 -0.02 16.27
C THR A 43 1.88 0.29 16.23
N GLN A 44 2.56 0.04 15.11
CA GLN A 44 3.95 0.44 14.91
C GLN A 44 4.12 1.96 15.04
N ALA A 45 3.23 2.76 14.44
CA ALA A 45 3.28 4.21 14.56
C ALA A 45 3.22 4.67 16.03
N ALA A 46 2.32 4.07 16.83
CA ALA A 46 2.22 4.37 18.26
C ALA A 46 3.49 3.98 19.02
N GLN A 47 4.02 2.79 18.76
CA GLN A 47 5.27 2.33 19.38
C GLN A 47 6.46 3.22 19.01
N THR A 48 6.55 3.70 17.77
CA THR A 48 7.62 4.62 17.35
C THR A 48 7.55 5.95 18.08
N ILE A 49 6.35 6.51 18.29
CA ILE A 49 6.19 7.74 19.09
C ILE A 49 6.62 7.49 20.53
N GLU A 50 6.19 6.37 21.12
CA GLU A 50 6.53 6.01 22.49
C GLU A 50 8.05 5.84 22.67
N GLN A 51 8.70 5.09 21.77
CA GLN A 51 10.15 4.94 21.73
C GLN A 51 10.88 6.27 21.54
N GLY A 52 10.37 7.16 20.69
CA GLY A 52 10.90 8.51 20.52
C GLY A 52 10.79 9.35 21.79
N GLY A 53 9.70 9.19 22.56
CA GLY A 53 9.55 9.81 23.88
C GLY A 53 10.65 9.35 24.84
N TYR A 54 10.85 8.03 24.96
CA TYR A 54 11.91 7.47 25.81
C TYR A 54 13.32 7.92 25.39
N GLN A 55 13.61 7.94 24.08
CA GLN A 55 14.90 8.41 23.57
C GLN A 55 15.13 9.90 23.84
N SER A 56 14.09 10.71 23.70
CA SER A 56 14.13 12.13 24.06
C SER A 56 14.45 12.34 25.54
N ASP A 57 13.84 11.56 26.43
CA ASP A 57 14.07 11.69 27.87
C ASP A 57 15.49 11.21 28.24
N GLN A 58 16.01 10.20 27.54
CA GLN A 58 17.41 9.78 27.67
C GLN A 58 18.38 10.87 27.21
N ALA A 59 18.13 11.54 26.08
CA ALA A 59 18.96 12.63 25.58
C ALA A 59 19.01 13.80 26.58
N LEU A 60 17.87 14.17 27.15
CA LEU A 60 17.80 15.18 28.21
C LEU A 60 18.62 14.75 29.45
N THR A 61 18.47 13.50 29.88
CA THR A 61 19.21 12.96 31.03
C THR A 61 20.72 12.97 30.78
N GLN A 62 21.16 12.57 29.59
CA GLN A 62 22.57 12.63 29.18
C GLN A 62 23.10 14.07 29.21
N GLY A 63 22.32 15.03 28.72
CA GLY A 63 22.64 16.46 28.79
C GLY A 63 22.83 16.96 30.23
N GLN A 64 21.94 16.57 31.14
CA GLN A 64 22.04 16.91 32.55
C GLN A 64 23.30 16.29 33.20
N HIS A 65 23.68 15.06 32.84
CA HIS A 65 24.93 14.46 33.31
C HIS A 65 26.16 15.21 32.84
N VAL A 66 26.18 15.69 31.58
CA VAL A 66 27.28 16.50 31.05
C VAL A 66 27.39 17.83 31.80
N ILE A 67 26.27 18.51 32.03
CA ILE A 67 26.23 19.76 32.82
C ILE A 67 26.70 19.50 34.26
N GLY A 68 26.26 18.40 34.88
CA GLY A 68 26.68 18.00 36.22
C GLY A 68 28.18 17.72 36.32
N ALA A 69 28.75 17.01 35.33
CA ALA A 69 30.18 16.75 35.25
C ALA A 69 30.99 18.04 35.04
N GLN A 70 30.50 18.95 34.21
CA GLN A 70 31.10 20.27 34.03
C GLN A 70 31.08 21.08 35.34
N ARG A 71 29.96 21.12 36.05
CA ARG A 71 29.85 21.77 37.36
C ARG A 71 30.84 21.20 38.38
N ALA A 72 30.97 19.87 38.45
CA ALA A 72 31.93 19.21 39.33
C ALA A 72 33.38 19.56 38.98
N ALA A 73 33.72 19.60 37.68
CA ALA A 73 35.05 19.96 37.20
C ALA A 73 35.41 21.43 37.52
N TYR A 74 34.49 22.37 37.31
CA TYR A 74 34.69 23.79 37.63
C TYR A 74 34.76 24.05 39.14
N GLY A 75 33.94 23.33 39.93
CA GLY A 75 33.98 23.40 41.39
C GLY A 75 35.31 22.91 41.98
N GLY A 76 35.95 21.90 41.37
CA GLY A 76 37.30 21.45 41.74
C GLY A 76 38.41 22.45 41.38
N GLY A 77 38.14 23.40 40.47
CA GLY A 77 39.09 24.42 40.01
C GLY A 77 38.98 25.78 40.70
N ASN A 78 38.10 25.95 41.70
CA ASN A 78 37.74 27.26 42.29
C ASN A 78 37.20 28.29 41.25
N ILE A 79 36.63 27.82 40.15
CA ILE A 79 35.96 28.67 39.16
C ILE A 79 34.49 28.79 39.55
N ASP A 80 33.98 30.02 39.67
CA ASP A 80 32.57 30.25 39.97
C ASP A 80 31.69 29.74 38.81
N VAL A 81 31.09 28.57 39.05
CA VAL A 81 30.15 27.89 38.13
C VAL A 81 28.89 28.70 37.84
N ASN A 82 28.60 29.71 38.65
CA ASN A 82 27.39 30.52 38.57
C ASN A 82 27.63 31.91 37.96
N SER A 83 28.84 32.26 37.53
CA SER A 83 29.09 33.56 36.89
C SER A 83 29.90 33.51 35.59
N GLY A 84 29.68 34.52 34.74
CA GLY A 84 30.45 34.75 33.53
C GLY A 84 30.25 33.71 32.42
N SER A 85 31.37 33.19 31.88
CA SER A 85 31.40 32.28 30.73
C SER A 85 30.96 30.85 31.06
N ALA A 86 31.16 30.38 32.30
CA ALA A 86 30.81 29.02 32.73
C ALA A 86 29.29 28.79 32.75
N LEU A 87 28.50 29.80 33.14
CA LEU A 87 27.05 29.74 33.10
C LEU A 87 26.52 29.68 31.66
N ARG A 88 27.07 30.51 30.75
CA ARG A 88 26.68 30.50 29.33
C ARG A 88 26.97 29.16 28.64
N VAL A 89 28.04 28.48 29.01
CA VAL A 89 28.37 27.14 28.48
C VAL A 89 27.34 26.10 28.96
N GLN A 90 26.92 26.16 30.23
CA GLN A 90 25.88 25.27 30.75
C GLN A 90 24.52 25.52 30.09
N GLU A 91 24.11 26.78 29.93
CA GLU A 91 22.87 27.14 29.21
C GLU A 91 22.91 26.67 27.75
N SER A 92 24.05 26.82 27.09
CA SER A 92 24.23 26.35 25.72
C SER A 92 24.14 24.82 25.63
N ALA A 93 24.74 24.10 26.59
CA ALA A 93 24.65 22.64 26.67
C ALA A 93 23.22 22.16 26.95
N GLN A 94 22.48 22.87 27.80
CA GLN A 94 21.07 22.57 28.06
C GLN A 94 20.23 22.80 26.81
N THR A 95 20.39 23.95 26.14
CA THR A 95 19.69 24.28 24.90
C THR A 95 19.95 23.23 23.82
N LEU A 96 21.20 22.79 23.66
CA LEU A 96 21.57 21.74 22.70
C LEU A 96 20.91 20.40 23.03
N SER A 97 20.81 20.06 24.32
CA SER A 97 20.16 18.82 24.77
C SER A 97 18.65 18.85 24.55
N GLU A 98 18.01 20.01 24.76
CA GLU A 98 16.60 20.23 24.44
C GLU A 98 16.34 20.19 22.93
N GLU A 99 17.23 20.74 22.12
CA GLU A 99 17.16 20.69 20.66
C GLU A 99 17.27 19.24 20.15
N ASP A 100 18.20 18.46 20.68
CA ASP A 100 18.34 17.03 20.33
C ASP A 100 17.08 16.23 20.71
N ALA A 101 16.57 16.45 21.92
CA ALA A 101 15.32 15.87 22.39
C ALA A 101 14.13 16.21 21.47
N GLN A 102 14.01 17.47 21.04
CA GLN A 102 12.98 17.89 20.09
C GLN A 102 13.16 17.24 18.72
N ASN A 103 14.40 17.14 18.22
CA ASN A 103 14.71 16.48 16.96
C ASN A 103 14.35 14.99 16.99
N ILE A 104 14.63 14.29 18.09
CA ILE A 104 14.23 12.90 18.29
C ILE A 104 12.71 12.75 18.22
N ARG A 105 11.96 13.60 18.94
CA ARG A 105 10.48 13.60 18.90
C ARG A 105 9.95 13.90 17.50
N LEU A 106 10.55 14.86 16.80
CA LEU A 106 10.17 15.23 15.43
C LEU A 106 10.42 14.06 14.46
N ASN A 107 11.56 13.39 14.57
CA ASN A 107 11.89 12.24 13.73
C ASN A 107 10.97 11.05 14.01
N ALA A 108 10.66 10.78 15.28
CA ALA A 108 9.69 9.76 15.66
C ALA A 108 8.28 10.08 15.11
N ALA A 109 7.85 11.35 15.21
CA ALA A 109 6.59 11.80 14.64
C ALA A 109 6.55 11.65 13.11
N ARG A 110 7.64 11.94 12.40
CA ARG A 110 7.76 11.73 10.95
C ARG A 110 7.66 10.25 10.57
N GLN A 111 8.34 9.37 11.30
CA GLN A 111 8.26 7.92 11.08
C GLN A 111 6.84 7.40 11.33
N ALA A 112 6.22 7.81 12.44
CA ALA A 112 4.84 7.47 12.77
C ALA A 112 3.85 7.96 11.70
N TRP A 113 4.04 9.19 11.20
CA TRP A 113 3.25 9.73 10.09
C TRP A 113 3.42 8.91 8.81
N GLY A 114 4.63 8.43 8.52
CA GLY A 114 4.90 7.51 7.42
C GLY A 114 4.11 6.19 7.53
N TYR A 115 4.12 5.56 8.71
CA TYR A 115 3.34 4.35 8.97
C TYR A 115 1.83 4.58 8.85
N GLN A 116 1.32 5.69 9.40
CA GLN A 116 -0.10 6.04 9.28
C GLN A 116 -0.50 6.31 7.83
N THR A 117 0.38 6.93 7.04
CA THR A 117 0.15 7.18 5.62
C THR A 117 0.10 5.87 4.84
N GLN A 118 1.04 4.96 5.08
CA GLN A 118 1.00 3.61 4.50
C GLN A 118 -0.27 2.85 4.90
N ALA A 119 -0.71 2.96 6.15
CA ALA A 119 -1.94 2.33 6.63
C ALA A 119 -3.18 2.85 5.87
N LYS A 120 -3.27 4.18 5.67
CA LYS A 120 -4.34 4.81 4.89
C LYS A 120 -4.29 4.37 3.43
N GLU A 121 -3.10 4.33 2.84
CA GLU A 121 -2.91 3.92 1.45
C GLU A 121 -3.36 2.48 1.20
N VAL A 122 -2.95 1.54 2.06
CA VAL A 122 -3.36 0.13 1.99
C VAL A 122 -4.89 -0.03 2.08
N VAL A 123 -5.55 0.73 2.95
CA VAL A 123 -7.01 0.73 3.06
C VAL A 123 -7.68 1.36 1.83
N ASN A 124 -7.11 2.45 1.30
CA ASN A 124 -7.63 3.13 0.12
C ASN A 124 -7.50 2.27 -1.13
N GLN A 125 -6.37 1.60 -1.33
CA GLN A 125 -6.18 0.64 -2.41
C GLN A 125 -7.21 -0.49 -2.35
N ALA A 126 -7.47 -1.04 -1.16
CA ALA A 126 -8.51 -2.06 -1.00
C ALA A 126 -9.93 -1.54 -1.33
N LYS A 127 -10.25 -0.29 -0.95
CA LYS A 127 -11.53 0.36 -1.33
C LYS A 127 -11.60 0.58 -2.85
N GLN A 128 -10.51 1.02 -3.46
CA GLN A 128 -10.43 1.24 -4.91
C GLN A 128 -10.58 -0.07 -5.68
N GLN A 129 -9.95 -1.15 -5.22
CA GLN A 129 -10.10 -2.50 -5.79
C GLN A 129 -11.55 -2.98 -5.67
N LYS A 130 -12.22 -2.77 -4.53
CA LYS A 130 -13.65 -3.07 -4.39
C LYS A 130 -14.51 -2.29 -5.36
N LYS A 131 -14.26 -0.99 -5.51
CA LYS A 131 -15.00 -0.12 -6.45
C LYS A 131 -14.75 -0.54 -7.89
N SER A 132 -13.51 -0.86 -8.24
CA SER A 132 -13.14 -1.35 -9.57
C SER A 132 -13.77 -2.72 -9.85
N ALA A 133 -13.78 -3.64 -8.89
CA ALA A 133 -14.44 -4.93 -9.01
C ALA A 133 -15.95 -4.78 -9.21
N ALA A 134 -16.60 -3.89 -8.45
CA ALA A 134 -18.02 -3.58 -8.62
C ALA A 134 -18.31 -2.95 -10.00
N MET A 135 -17.49 -1.99 -10.44
CA MET A 135 -17.64 -1.36 -11.75
C MET A 135 -17.37 -2.33 -12.90
N SER A 136 -16.40 -3.22 -12.74
CA SER A 136 -16.12 -4.28 -13.71
C SER A 136 -17.27 -5.28 -13.76
N ALA A 137 -17.87 -5.65 -12.63
CA ALA A 137 -19.05 -6.49 -12.60
C ALA A 137 -20.26 -5.84 -13.30
N VAL A 138 -20.50 -4.54 -13.07
CA VAL A 138 -21.55 -3.78 -13.76
C VAL A 138 -21.24 -3.63 -15.25
N GLY A 139 -19.99 -3.31 -15.61
CA GLY A 139 -19.55 -3.19 -17.00
C GLY A 139 -19.59 -4.51 -17.75
N SER A 140 -19.22 -5.63 -17.11
CA SER A 140 -19.36 -6.97 -17.65
C SER A 140 -20.82 -7.35 -17.80
N LEU A 141 -21.71 -7.00 -16.86
CA LEU A 141 -23.14 -7.24 -16.98
C LEU A 141 -23.76 -6.40 -18.12
N LEU A 142 -23.38 -5.13 -18.24
CA LEU A 142 -23.83 -4.26 -19.32
C LEU A 142 -23.29 -4.71 -20.68
N THR A 143 -22.03 -5.13 -20.76
CA THR A 143 -21.42 -5.64 -22.00
C THR A 143 -21.96 -7.03 -22.34
N ALA A 144 -22.26 -7.87 -21.36
CA ALA A 144 -22.92 -9.14 -21.57
C ALA A 144 -24.38 -8.94 -22.02
N GLY A 145 -25.10 -7.95 -21.48
CA GLY A 145 -26.45 -7.59 -21.90
C GLY A 145 -26.50 -6.93 -23.28
N ALA A 146 -25.62 -5.98 -23.56
CA ALA A 146 -25.47 -5.34 -24.86
C ALA A 146 -24.91 -6.30 -25.91
N GLY A 147 -23.99 -7.18 -25.52
CA GLY A 147 -23.46 -8.27 -26.31
C GLY A 147 -24.51 -9.34 -26.62
N ALA A 148 -25.38 -9.69 -25.66
CA ALA A 148 -26.50 -10.59 -25.92
C ALA A 148 -27.53 -9.94 -26.86
N TYR A 149 -27.81 -8.65 -26.71
CA TYR A 149 -28.72 -7.93 -27.61
C TYR A 149 -28.13 -7.72 -29.01
N SER A 150 -26.83 -7.44 -29.13
CA SER A 150 -26.16 -7.31 -30.43
C SER A 150 -25.93 -8.67 -31.09
N LEU A 151 -25.64 -9.72 -30.32
CA LEU A 151 -25.54 -11.09 -30.81
C LEU A 151 -26.92 -11.60 -31.22
N TYR A 152 -27.98 -11.33 -30.46
CA TYR A 152 -29.37 -11.65 -30.82
C TYR A 152 -29.86 -10.83 -32.02
N GLY A 153 -29.48 -9.55 -32.14
CA GLY A 153 -29.72 -8.74 -33.33
C GLY A 153 -28.93 -9.23 -34.54
N SER A 154 -27.69 -9.71 -34.35
CA SER A 154 -26.87 -10.31 -35.40
C SER A 154 -27.31 -11.73 -35.77
N LEU A 155 -27.87 -12.51 -34.84
CA LEU A 155 -28.44 -13.83 -35.11
C LEU A 155 -29.85 -13.70 -35.70
N GLY A 156 -30.63 -12.70 -35.29
CA GLY A 156 -31.93 -12.37 -35.87
C GLY A 156 -31.80 -11.82 -37.29
N SER A 157 -30.71 -11.11 -37.60
CA SER A 157 -30.37 -10.71 -38.99
C SER A 157 -29.57 -11.77 -39.75
N ALA A 158 -28.81 -12.65 -39.08
CA ALA A 158 -28.16 -13.82 -39.69
C ALA A 158 -29.12 -15.01 -39.89
N GLY A 159 -30.32 -14.99 -39.29
CA GLY A 159 -31.41 -15.92 -39.58
C GLY A 159 -31.96 -15.78 -41.00
N SER A 160 -31.63 -14.68 -41.71
CA SER A 160 -31.93 -14.48 -43.13
C SER A 160 -30.70 -14.54 -44.04
N GLY A 161 -29.53 -14.93 -43.52
CA GLY A 161 -28.27 -14.77 -44.26
C GLY A 161 -27.11 -15.69 -43.88
N LEU A 162 -27.24 -16.62 -42.92
CA LEU A 162 -26.27 -17.70 -42.74
C LEU A 162 -26.44 -18.75 -43.85
N SER A 163 -26.18 -18.27 -45.05
CA SER A 163 -26.00 -19.03 -46.27
C SER A 163 -24.92 -20.08 -46.03
N LEU A 164 -25.38 -21.31 -45.81
CA LEU A 164 -24.60 -22.56 -45.93
C LEU A 164 -23.91 -22.72 -47.31
N GLN A 165 -24.00 -21.72 -48.19
CA GLN A 165 -23.34 -21.69 -49.49
C GLN A 165 -21.84 -21.36 -49.36
N GLY A 166 -21.42 -20.57 -48.36
CA GLY A 166 -20.01 -20.18 -48.18
C GLY A 166 -19.09 -21.33 -47.71
N GLN A 167 -19.64 -22.27 -46.95
CA GLN A 167 -18.89 -23.44 -46.45
C GLN A 167 -18.66 -24.51 -47.54
N LYS A 168 -19.55 -24.65 -48.52
CA LYS A 168 -19.39 -25.60 -49.62
C LYS A 168 -18.31 -25.18 -50.62
N THR A 169 -18.11 -23.88 -50.84
CA THR A 169 -17.07 -23.37 -51.75
C THR A 169 -15.67 -23.38 -51.12
N ALA A 170 -15.56 -23.28 -49.80
CA ALA A 170 -14.29 -23.41 -49.07
C ALA A 170 -13.77 -24.86 -49.01
N LEU A 171 -14.67 -25.85 -49.02
CA LEU A 171 -14.33 -27.27 -49.04
C LEU A 171 -13.90 -27.81 -50.42
N THR A 172 -14.26 -27.14 -51.52
CA THR A 172 -13.92 -27.58 -52.88
C THR A 172 -12.66 -26.93 -53.46
N LYS A 173 -12.17 -25.83 -52.88
CA LYS A 173 -10.95 -25.13 -53.35
C LYS A 173 -9.71 -25.35 -52.49
N ASN A 174 -9.83 -26.11 -51.39
CA ASN A 174 -8.66 -26.44 -50.58
C ASN A 174 -7.98 -27.69 -51.14
N ALA A 175 -6.96 -27.47 -51.97
CA ALA A 175 -6.14 -28.52 -52.60
C ALA A 175 -5.42 -29.46 -51.61
N ALA A 176 -5.54 -29.20 -50.31
CA ALA A 176 -5.04 -30.07 -49.25
C ALA A 176 -5.94 -31.27 -48.91
N PHE A 177 -7.24 -31.25 -49.27
CA PHE A 177 -8.18 -32.34 -48.89
C PHE A 177 -8.38 -33.41 -49.98
N VAL A 178 -8.03 -33.15 -51.24
CA VAL A 178 -8.21 -34.13 -52.34
C VAL A 178 -7.02 -35.09 -52.49
N ARG A 179 -5.93 -34.90 -51.74
CA ARG A 179 -4.73 -35.75 -51.86
C ARG A 179 -4.63 -36.89 -50.84
N ASN A 180 -5.66 -37.13 -50.02
CA ASN A 180 -5.72 -38.23 -49.07
C ASN A 180 -7.12 -38.87 -49.01
N MET A 181 -7.71 -39.15 -50.17
CA MET A 181 -8.69 -40.22 -50.36
C MET A 181 -8.25 -41.10 -51.52
#